data_AF-A0A7Z7BLB9-F1
#
_entry.id   AF-A0A7Z7BLB9-F1
#
_cell.length_a   1.000
_cell.length_b   1.000
_cell.length_c   1.000
_cell.angle_alpha   90.00
_cell.angle_beta   90.00
_cell.angle_gamma   90.00
#
_symmetry.space_group_name_H-M   'P 1'
#
loop_
_entity.id
_entity.type
_entity.pdbx_description
1 polymer ?
#
loop_
_entity_poly.entity_id
_entity_poly.type
_entity_poly.pdbx_seq_one_letter_code
_entity_poly.pdbx_strand_id
1 'polypeptide(L)'
;QGCQYTSNAFRAFLGKNRITQSMSRKGNCWDNAVVERFFRSLKTERVRLRPYPDYLTAKSDVTDYIVTFYNHERLHSAAGNMPPAEYEVTSKKRGKAEKVSRIT
;
A
#
# COMPACT_ATOMS: atom_id res chain seq x y z
N GLN A 1 -2.14 -15.68 10.99
CA GLN A 1 -0.91 -14.90 10.78
C GLN A 1 0.08 -15.82 10.08
N GLY A 2 0.78 -15.33 9.05
CA GLY A 2 1.68 -16.14 8.24
C GLY A 2 3.04 -16.36 8.90
N CYS A 3 3.64 -17.53 8.71
CA CYS A 3 4.92 -17.92 9.31
C CYS A 3 6.07 -16.94 9.00
N GLN A 4 6.05 -16.31 7.82
CA GLN A 4 7.04 -15.32 7.40
C GLN A 4 7.06 -14.09 8.33
N TYR A 5 5.88 -13.56 8.67
CA TYR A 5 5.72 -12.37 9.50
C TYR A 5 5.84 -12.65 11.01
N THR A 6 5.72 -13.91 11.43
CA THR A 6 5.92 -14.33 12.83
C THR A 6 7.34 -14.84 13.11
N SER A 7 8.19 -14.93 12.08
CA SER A 7 9.55 -15.46 12.21
C SER A 7 10.44 -14.58 13.10
N ASN A 8 11.38 -15.22 13.80
CA ASN A 8 12.37 -14.50 14.63
C ASN A 8 13.22 -13.53 13.81
N ALA A 9 13.62 -13.94 12.59
CA ALA A 9 14.38 -13.09 11.69
C ALA A 9 13.63 -11.79 11.33
N PHE A 10 12.33 -11.90 11.02
CA PHE A 10 11.50 -10.73 10.71
C PHE A 10 11.31 -9.82 11.93
N ARG A 11 11.04 -10.39 13.12
CA ARG A 11 10.90 -9.62 14.36
C ARG A 11 12.20 -8.90 14.73
N ALA A 12 13.34 -9.54 14.58
CA ALA A 12 14.65 -8.93 14.82
C ALA A 12 14.93 -7.77 13.85
N PHE A 13 14.59 -7.95 12.56
CA PHE A 13 14.70 -6.88 11.57
C PHE A 13 13.84 -5.67 11.93
N LEU A 14 12.58 -5.87 12.34
CA LEU A 14 11.71 -4.77 12.76
C LEU A 14 12.23 -4.06 14.01
N GLY A 15 12.70 -4.83 15.00
CA GLY A 15 13.32 -4.29 16.22
C GLY A 15 14.53 -3.40 15.91
N LYS A 16 15.42 -3.84 15.00
CA LYS A 16 16.57 -3.06 14.54
C LYS A 16 16.18 -1.72 13.91
N ASN A 17 15.06 -1.70 13.18
CA ASN A 17 14.56 -0.50 12.49
C ASN A 17 13.58 0.33 13.34
N ARG A 18 13.37 -0.02 14.62
CA ARG A 18 12.40 0.63 15.52
C ARG A 18 10.97 0.66 14.96
N ILE A 19 10.61 -0.36 14.20
CA ILE A 19 9.27 -0.50 13.61
C ILE A 19 8.42 -1.34 14.56
N THR A 20 7.29 -0.80 15.01
CA THR A 20 6.31 -1.54 15.80
C THR A 20 5.44 -2.37 14.88
N GLN A 21 5.48 -3.69 15.03
CA GLN A 21 4.66 -4.60 14.25
C GLN A 21 3.22 -4.58 14.77
N SER A 22 2.26 -4.20 13.93
CA SER A 22 0.83 -4.43 14.19
C SER A 22 0.44 -5.79 13.63
N MET A 23 0.11 -6.73 14.52
CA MET A 23 -0.40 -8.05 14.16
C MET A 23 -1.84 -8.13 14.63
N SER A 24 -2.77 -7.73 13.77
CA SER A 24 -4.19 -7.73 14.08
C SER A 24 -4.66 -9.09 14.60
N ARG A 25 -5.63 -9.07 15.52
CA ARG A 25 -6.30 -10.28 15.99
C ARG A 25 -7.03 -10.94 14.83
N LYS A 26 -7.16 -12.27 14.87
CA LYS A 26 -8.02 -12.99 13.91
C LYS A 26 -9.43 -12.38 13.99
N GLY A 27 -10.00 -12.04 12.84
CA GLY A 27 -11.35 -11.46 12.74
C GLY A 27 -11.42 -9.93 12.59
N ASN A 28 -10.29 -9.19 12.64
CA ASN A 28 -10.30 -7.76 12.29
C ASN A 28 -10.08 -7.56 10.78
N CYS A 29 -11.15 -7.46 10.01
CA CYS A 29 -11.06 -7.26 8.55
C CYS A 29 -10.67 -5.82 8.16
N TRP A 30 -10.92 -4.83 9.01
CA TRP A 30 -10.70 -3.42 8.70
C TRP A 30 -9.23 -3.10 8.42
N ASP A 31 -8.33 -3.68 9.21
CA ASP A 31 -6.88 -3.47 9.06
C ASP A 31 -6.36 -4.01 7.71
N ASN A 32 -6.98 -5.06 7.18
CA ASN A 32 -6.53 -5.70 5.94
C ASN A 32 -7.32 -5.23 4.70
N ALA A 33 -8.52 -4.67 4.88
CA ALA A 33 -9.44 -4.34 3.79
C ALA A 33 -8.82 -3.43 2.71
N VAL A 34 -7.96 -2.49 3.11
CA VAL A 34 -7.28 -1.56 2.18
C VAL A 34 -6.33 -2.33 1.26
N VAL A 35 -5.49 -3.20 1.85
CA VAL A 35 -4.52 -4.00 1.11
C VAL A 35 -5.22 -5.08 0.28
N GLU A 36 -6.28 -5.70 0.79
CA GLU A 36 -7.10 -6.65 0.04
C GLU A 36 -7.73 -6.00 -1.20
N ARG A 37 -8.22 -4.76 -1.07
CA ARG A 37 -8.74 -3.99 -2.21
C ARG A 37 -7.67 -3.74 -3.26
N PHE A 38 -6.45 -3.38 -2.86
CA PHE A 38 -5.32 -3.23 -3.77
C PHE A 38 -5.04 -4.54 -4.52
N PHE A 39 -4.90 -5.67 -3.81
CA PHE A 39 -4.61 -6.96 -4.44
C PHE A 39 -5.71 -7.41 -5.39
N ARG A 40 -6.97 -7.11 -5.09
CA ARG A 40 -8.09 -7.37 -6.01
C ARG A 40 -7.91 -6.60 -7.32
N SER A 41 -7.61 -5.30 -7.26
CA SER A 41 -7.39 -4.47 -8.45
C SER A 41 -6.19 -4.98 -9.26
N LEU A 42 -5.04 -5.18 -8.62
CA LEU A 42 -3.82 -5.69 -9.28
C LEU A 42 -4.10 -6.99 -10.04
N LYS A 43 -4.74 -7.95 -9.37
CA LYS A 43 -5.04 -9.25 -9.97
C LYS A 43 -6.02 -9.12 -11.13
N THR A 44 -7.09 -8.36 -10.96
CA THR A 44 -8.16 -8.25 -11.95
C THR A 44 -7.71 -7.52 -13.22
N GLU A 45 -6.97 -6.43 -13.04
CA GLU A 45 -6.66 -5.48 -14.10
C GLU A 45 -5.34 -5.80 -14.81
N ARG A 46 -4.35 -6.36 -14.09
CA ARG A 46 -3.02 -6.63 -14.66
C ARG A 46 -2.75 -8.11 -14.84
N VAL A 47 -2.99 -8.93 -13.81
CA VAL A 47 -2.50 -10.33 -13.78
C VAL A 47 -3.45 -11.33 -14.45
N ARG A 48 -4.77 -11.14 -14.36
CA ARG A 48 -5.77 -12.18 -14.71
C ARG A 48 -5.65 -12.74 -16.13
N LEU A 49 -5.20 -11.94 -17.09
CA LEU A 49 -5.13 -12.30 -18.51
C LEU A 49 -3.70 -12.25 -19.07
N ARG A 50 -2.68 -12.26 -18.20
CA ARG A 50 -1.27 -12.18 -18.58
C ARG A 50 -0.49 -13.38 -18.04
N PRO A 51 -0.23 -14.41 -18.87
CA PRO A 51 0.75 -15.42 -18.50
C PRO A 51 2.15 -14.80 -18.54
N TYR A 52 2.93 -15.03 -17.49
CA TYR A 52 4.33 -14.58 -17.44
C TYR A 52 5.26 -15.74 -17.80
N PRO A 53 6.24 -15.52 -18.70
CA PRO A 53 7.21 -16.56 -19.06
C PRO A 53 8.21 -16.85 -17.93
N ASP A 54 8.54 -15.84 -17.11
CA ASP A 54 9.50 -15.94 -16.02
C ASP A 54 9.20 -14.96 -14.88
N TYR A 55 9.87 -15.16 -13.76
CA TYR A 55 9.70 -14.36 -12.55
C TYR A 55 10.14 -12.90 -12.71
N LEU A 56 11.22 -12.62 -13.45
CA LEU A 56 11.72 -11.25 -13.63
C LEU A 56 10.75 -10.43 -14.46
N THR A 57 10.16 -11.03 -15.51
CA THR A 57 9.10 -10.39 -16.30
C THR A 57 7.88 -10.07 -15.43
N ALA A 58 7.41 -11.04 -14.62
CA ALA A 58 6.31 -10.81 -13.69
C ALA A 58 6.62 -9.70 -12.67
N LYS A 59 7.83 -9.70 -12.10
CA LYS A 59 8.27 -8.71 -11.13
C LYS A 59 8.32 -7.30 -11.74
N SER A 60 8.86 -7.18 -12.95
CA SER A 60 8.94 -5.90 -13.67
C SER A 60 7.56 -5.36 -13.96
N ASP A 61 6.66 -6.20 -14.50
CA ASP A 61 5.29 -5.82 -14.85
C ASP A 61 4.46 -5.38 -13.63
N VAL A 62 4.58 -6.09 -12.51
CA VAL A 62 3.91 -5.72 -11.25
C VAL A 62 4.49 -4.42 -10.69
N THR A 63 5.80 -4.22 -10.81
CA THR A 63 6.48 -2.99 -10.34
C THR A 63 6.03 -1.79 -11.17
N ASP A 64 6.00 -1.93 -12.50
CA ASP A 64 5.49 -0.90 -13.41
C ASP A 64 4.02 -0.56 -13.11
N TYR A 65 3.16 -1.57 -12.91
CA TYR A 65 1.77 -1.33 -12.52
C TYR A 65 1.67 -0.53 -11.22
N ILE A 66 2.50 -0.80 -10.22
CA ILE A 66 2.45 -0.10 -8.93
C ILE A 66 2.97 1.32 -9.06
N VAL A 67 4.17 1.47 -9.63
CA VAL A 67 4.90 2.75 -9.67
C VAL A 67 4.22 3.69 -10.65
N THR A 68 4.03 3.27 -11.89
CA THR A 68 3.54 4.14 -12.97
C THR A 68 2.03 4.33 -12.86
N PHE A 69 1.27 3.24 -12.86
CA PHE A 69 -0.19 3.34 -13.00
C PHE A 69 -0.91 3.53 -11.66
N TYR A 70 -0.72 2.64 -10.69
CA TYR A 70 -1.51 2.65 -9.46
C TYR A 70 -1.25 3.90 -8.62
N ASN A 71 0.01 4.32 -8.47
CA ASN A 71 0.34 5.47 -7.62
C ASN A 71 0.15 6.83 -8.30
N HIS A 72 0.35 6.93 -9.62
CA HIS A 72 0.38 8.22 -10.33
C HIS A 72 -0.79 8.46 -11.28
N GLU A 73 -1.51 7.43 -11.73
CA GLU A 73 -2.59 7.61 -12.73
C GLU A 73 -3.97 7.18 -12.22
N ARG A 74 -4.04 6.14 -11.37
CA ARG A 74 -5.32 5.59 -10.91
C ARG A 74 -6.09 6.57 -10.03
N LEU A 75 -7.28 6.95 -10.48
CA LEU A 75 -8.18 7.79 -9.68
C LEU A 75 -8.94 6.97 -8.63
N HIS A 76 -8.98 7.46 -7.41
CA HIS A 76 -9.77 6.87 -6.32
C HIS A 76 -10.89 7.79 -5.89
N SER A 77 -12.15 7.32 -5.95
CA SER A 77 -13.31 8.11 -5.53
C SER A 77 -13.24 8.55 -4.06
N ALA A 78 -12.75 7.67 -3.18
CA ALA A 78 -12.50 7.99 -1.77
C ALA A 78 -11.42 9.07 -1.56
N ALA A 79 -10.57 9.30 -2.56
CA ALA A 79 -9.52 10.31 -2.55
C ALA A 79 -9.95 11.59 -3.32
N GLY A 80 -11.24 11.78 -3.61
CA GLY A 80 -11.70 12.92 -4.42
C GLY A 80 -11.29 12.83 -5.89
N ASN A 81 -11.23 11.61 -6.43
CA ASN A 81 -10.76 11.32 -7.79
C ASN A 81 -9.33 11.81 -8.06
N MET A 82 -8.45 11.68 -7.06
CA MET A 82 -7.02 11.93 -7.20
C MET A 82 -6.22 10.61 -7.17
N PRO A 83 -5.05 10.55 -7.83
CA PRO A 83 -4.09 9.48 -7.65
C PRO A 83 -3.56 9.40 -6.22
N PRO A 84 -3.15 8.20 -5.73
CA PRO A 84 -2.62 8.03 -4.38
C PRO A 84 -1.45 8.95 -4.05
N ALA A 85 -0.50 9.13 -4.98
CA ALA A 85 0.66 9.99 -4.77
C ALA A 85 0.26 11.46 -4.59
N GLU A 86 -0.70 11.95 -5.38
CA GLU A 86 -1.22 13.31 -5.25
C GLU A 86 -2.04 13.50 -3.97
N TYR A 87 -2.85 12.50 -3.61
CA TYR A 87 -3.59 12.51 -2.36
C TYR A 87 -2.65 12.58 -1.15
N GLU A 88 -1.53 11.86 -1.16
CA GLU A 88 -0.52 11.96 -0.11
C GLU A 88 0.11 13.36 -0.03
N VAL A 89 0.44 13.99 -1.16
CA VAL A 89 1.02 15.33 -1.17
C VAL A 89 0.02 16.37 -0.67
N THR A 90 -1.22 16.31 -1.12
CA THR A 90 -2.28 17.26 -0.75
C THR A 90 -2.70 17.09 0.71
N SER A 91 -2.85 15.87 1.21
CA SER A 91 -3.15 15.59 2.63
C SER A 91 -2.03 16.07 3.57
N LYS A 92 -0.76 15.89 3.20
CA LYS A 92 0.39 16.43 3.96
C LYS A 92 0.38 17.95 4.02
N LYS A 93 -0.01 18.64 2.93
CA LYS A 93 -0.17 20.10 2.90
C LYS A 93 -1.30 20.57 3.81
N ARG A 94 -2.45 19.89 3.79
CA ARG A 94 -3.62 20.20 4.64
C ARG A 94 -3.30 20.04 6.13
N GLY A 95 -2.64 18.94 6.52
CA GLY A 95 -2.25 18.70 7.92
C GLY A 95 -1.20 19.70 8.45
N LYS A 96 -0.36 20.28 7.57
CA LYS A 96 0.53 21.39 7.95
C LYS A 96 -0.25 22.70 8.13
N ALA A 97 -1.17 23.02 7.23
CA ALA A 97 -1.99 24.23 7.32
C ALA A 97 -2.88 24.25 8.58
N GLU A 98 -3.51 23.11 8.92
CA GLU A 98 -4.35 22.97 10.12
C GLU A 98 -3.56 23.02 11.44
N LYS A 99 -2.28 22.62 11.43
CA LYS A 99 -1.39 22.81 12.59
C LYS A 99 -0.99 24.27 12.76
N VAL A 100 -0.74 25.00 11.66
CA VAL A 100 -0.38 26.43 11.72
C VAL A 100 -1.57 27.27 12.20
N SER A 101 -2.79 26.99 11.73
CA SER A 101 -3.99 27.74 12.14
C SER A 101 -4.46 27.46 13.57
N ARG A 102 -3.91 26.45 14.24
CA ARG A 102 -4.18 26.15 15.67
C ARG A 102 -3.14 26.76 16.60
N ILE A 103 -2.06 27.34 16.07
CA ILE A 103 -0.98 27.97 16.83
C ILE A 103 -1.06 29.50 16.76
N THR A 104 -1.84 30.06 15.82
CA THR A 104 -2.25 31.47 15.75
C THR A 104 -3.65 31.65 16.32
#